data_AF-A0A8T7HR31-F1
#
_entry.id   AF-A0A8T7HR31-F1
#
_cell.length_a   1.000
_cell.length_b   1.000
_cell.length_c   1.000
_cell.angle_alpha   90.00
_cell.angle_beta   90.00
_cell.angle_gamma   90.00
#
_symmetry.space_group_name_H-M   'P 1'
#
loop_
_entity.id
_entity.type
_entity.pdbx_description
1 polymer ?
#
loop_
_entity_poly.entity_id
_entity_poly.type
_entity_poly.pdbx_seq_one_letter_code
_entity_poly.pdbx_strand_id
1 'polypeptide(L)'
;MKIFIAIILTMVSSQVLYAYEVKWQVSRPNNGAVDILGGGQGQDSLKEAITSVAKDVRINQIRLFLSSENDLMQTEIHAYLAQHYPEQLKAALASAGNMHNPKVVALRNAFRESVFASKYIAEINAQLKARCEQVTEVSFEKFHIKTKQAAPKYSAMLWLTVATCSDEPG
;
A
#
# COMPACT_ATOMS: atom_id res chain seq x y z
N MET A 1 21.25 35.87 -50.82
CA MET A 1 19.81 35.56 -50.99
C MET A 1 19.41 34.67 -49.83
N LYS A 2 18.56 35.16 -48.93
CA LYS A 2 18.09 34.47 -47.72
C LYS A 2 16.99 33.49 -48.10
N ILE A 3 17.10 32.22 -47.73
CA ILE A 3 15.93 31.37 -47.51
C ILE A 3 16.16 30.63 -46.20
N PHE A 4 15.44 31.10 -45.18
CA PHE A 4 15.20 30.40 -43.93
C PHE A 4 14.27 29.21 -44.21
N ILE A 5 14.62 28.01 -43.74
CA ILE A 5 13.64 26.95 -43.52
C ILE A 5 13.83 26.47 -42.08
N ALA A 6 13.06 27.09 -41.19
CA ALA A 6 12.55 26.49 -39.97
C ALA A 6 11.20 25.82 -40.35
N ILE A 7 10.67 24.77 -39.74
CA ILE A 7 10.49 24.51 -38.31
C ILE A 7 10.35 22.99 -38.12
N ILE A 8 11.04 22.48 -37.10
CA ILE A 8 10.93 21.14 -36.54
C ILE A 8 9.54 21.01 -35.90
N LEU A 9 8.70 20.08 -36.39
CA LEU A 9 7.46 19.67 -35.71
C LEU A 9 7.69 18.35 -34.97
N THR A 10 8.42 18.42 -33.86
CA THR A 10 8.45 17.33 -32.88
C THR A 10 7.13 17.32 -32.12
N MET A 11 6.17 16.52 -32.58
CA MET A 11 5.04 16.11 -31.74
C MET A 11 5.55 15.15 -30.67
N VAL A 12 6.13 15.71 -29.61
CA VAL A 12 6.25 15.00 -28.33
C VAL A 12 4.84 14.97 -27.77
N SER A 13 4.07 13.93 -28.11
CA SER A 13 2.92 13.56 -27.31
C SER A 13 3.47 13.09 -25.97
N SER A 14 3.63 14.02 -25.03
CA SER A 14 3.72 13.68 -23.63
C SER A 14 2.41 12.97 -23.30
N GLN A 15 2.45 11.64 -23.35
CA GLN A 15 1.49 10.85 -22.61
C GLN A 15 1.71 11.25 -21.16
N VAL A 16 0.93 12.22 -20.70
CA VAL A 16 0.74 12.47 -19.28
C VAL A 16 0.14 11.18 -18.78
N LEU A 17 1.01 10.29 -18.30
CA LEU A 17 0.62 9.20 -17.44
C LEU A 17 -0.02 9.88 -16.24
N TYR A 18 -1.34 10.02 -16.27
CA TYR A 18 -2.11 10.34 -15.08
C TYR A 18 -1.95 9.14 -14.16
N ALA A 19 -0.85 9.10 -13.42
CA ALA A 19 -0.76 8.32 -12.23
C ALA A 19 -1.89 8.85 -11.35
N TYR A 20 -2.90 8.01 -11.12
CA TYR A 20 -4.01 8.38 -10.25
C TYR A 20 -3.45 8.58 -8.85
N GLU A 21 -3.21 9.84 -8.47
CA GLU A 21 -2.70 10.15 -7.13
C GLU A 21 -3.76 9.73 -6.11
N VAL A 22 -3.37 8.82 -5.23
CA VAL A 22 -4.24 8.36 -4.14
C VAL A 22 -4.55 9.54 -3.22
N LYS A 23 -5.83 9.88 -3.12
CA LYS A 23 -6.33 10.84 -2.13
C LYS A 23 -6.76 10.11 -0.86
N TRP A 24 -6.76 10.83 0.26
CA TRP A 24 -6.94 10.25 1.59
C TRP A 24 -8.14 10.85 2.31
N GLN A 25 -9.18 10.04 2.48
CA GLN A 25 -10.41 10.44 3.14
C GLN A 25 -10.37 10.08 4.62
N VAL A 26 -10.74 11.03 5.48
CA VAL A 26 -10.99 10.79 6.90
C VAL A 26 -12.47 10.44 7.09
N SER A 27 -12.76 9.24 7.56
CA SER A 27 -14.10 8.72 7.80
C SER A 27 -14.34 8.55 9.30
N ARG A 28 -15.55 8.87 9.76
CA ARG A 28 -15.97 8.77 11.16
C ARG A 28 -17.08 7.72 11.27
N PRO A 29 -16.74 6.44 11.47
CA PRO A 29 -17.73 5.44 11.86
C PRO A 29 -18.42 5.81 13.18
N ASN A 30 -19.63 5.27 13.41
CA ASN A 30 -20.47 5.58 14.58
C ASN A 30 -19.88 5.13 15.95
N ASN A 31 -18.65 4.59 15.97
CA ASN A 31 -17.97 4.10 17.16
C ASN A 31 -17.05 5.15 17.82
N GLY A 32 -17.04 6.40 17.31
CA GLY A 32 -16.24 7.49 17.87
C GLY A 32 -14.75 7.47 17.47
N ALA A 33 -14.29 6.44 16.76
CA ALA A 33 -12.96 6.39 16.19
C ALA A 33 -12.94 6.86 14.73
N VAL A 34 -11.75 7.04 14.17
CA VAL A 34 -11.54 7.49 12.80
C VAL A 34 -10.86 6.43 11.95
N ASP A 35 -11.35 6.28 10.73
CA ASP A 35 -10.71 5.49 9.69
C ASP A 35 -10.12 6.42 8.62
N ILE A 36 -8.91 6.12 8.15
CA ILE A 36 -8.29 6.84 7.03
C ILE A 36 -8.30 5.91 5.81
N LEU A 37 -8.89 6.37 4.71
CA LEU A 37 -9.15 5.56 3.53
C LEU A 37 -8.43 6.14 2.31
N GLY A 38 -7.50 5.38 1.73
CA GLY A 38 -6.91 5.68 0.42
C GLY A 38 -7.90 5.41 -0.70
N GLY A 39 -8.06 6.37 -1.60
CA GLY A 39 -9.00 6.32 -2.72
C GLY A 39 -8.89 7.54 -3.64
N GLY A 40 -10.05 8.05 -4.06
CA GLY A 40 -10.15 9.12 -5.07
C GLY A 40 -10.55 10.49 -4.57
N GLN A 41 -10.85 10.62 -3.27
CA GLN A 41 -11.32 11.86 -2.65
C GLN A 41 -10.61 12.08 -1.31
N GLY A 42 -10.54 13.33 -0.88
CA GLY A 42 -9.93 13.73 0.39
C GLY A 42 -8.61 14.47 0.21
N GLN A 43 -7.74 14.33 1.19
CA GLN A 43 -6.44 15.02 1.27
C GLN A 43 -5.46 14.49 0.23
N ASP A 44 -4.45 15.29 -0.12
CA ASP A 44 -3.47 14.96 -1.14
C ASP A 44 -2.42 13.96 -0.64
N SER A 45 -2.24 13.86 0.68
CA SER A 45 -1.33 12.91 1.30
C SER A 45 -1.89 12.23 2.55
N LEU A 46 -1.35 11.04 2.85
CA LEU A 46 -1.67 10.32 4.09
C LEU A 46 -1.27 11.15 5.32
N LYS A 47 -0.13 11.85 5.24
CA LYS A 47 0.35 12.71 6.32
C LYS A 47 -0.68 13.80 6.64
N GLU A 48 -1.21 14.49 5.63
CA GLU A 48 -2.26 15.49 5.81
C GLU A 48 -3.50 14.89 6.46
N ALA A 49 -3.96 13.73 5.97
CA ALA A 49 -5.10 13.03 6.56
C ALA A 49 -4.87 12.69 8.04
N ILE A 50 -3.72 12.13 8.41
CA ILE A 50 -3.34 11.83 9.80
C ILE A 50 -3.32 13.12 10.65
N THR A 51 -2.73 14.20 10.13
CA THR A 51 -2.65 15.47 10.88
C THR A 51 -3.99 16.18 11.04
N SER A 52 -4.94 15.94 10.15
CA SER A 52 -6.28 16.54 10.21
C SER A 52 -7.18 15.94 11.30
N VAL A 53 -6.83 14.75 11.82
CA VAL A 53 -7.55 14.12 12.93
C VAL A 53 -7.19 14.84 14.24
N ALA A 54 -8.18 15.21 15.06
CA ALA A 54 -7.93 15.80 16.37
C ALA A 54 -7.16 14.82 17.27
N LYS A 55 -6.20 15.28 18.09
CA LYS A 55 -5.27 14.39 18.84
C LYS A 55 -5.94 13.51 19.89
N ASP A 56 -7.09 13.94 20.39
CA ASP A 56 -7.95 13.23 21.34
C ASP A 56 -8.87 12.19 20.66
N VAL A 57 -8.92 12.19 19.32
CA VAL A 57 -9.65 11.20 18.53
C VAL A 57 -8.68 10.15 18.00
N ARG A 58 -8.90 8.90 18.38
CA ARG A 58 -8.09 7.76 17.97
C ARG A 58 -8.28 7.47 16.47
N ILE A 59 -7.18 7.25 15.77
CA ILE A 59 -7.19 6.58 14.47
C ILE A 59 -7.29 5.08 14.74
N ASN A 60 -8.33 4.43 14.24
CA ASN A 60 -8.57 2.99 14.43
C ASN A 60 -7.90 2.18 13.32
N GLN A 61 -8.04 2.61 12.07
CA GLN A 61 -7.46 1.90 10.94
C GLN A 61 -7.09 2.82 9.78
N ILE A 62 -6.09 2.39 9.01
CA ILE A 62 -5.74 2.98 7.72
C ILE A 62 -5.97 1.91 6.66
N ARG A 63 -6.82 2.20 5.67
CA ARG A 63 -7.11 1.31 4.54
C ARG A 63 -6.45 1.83 3.28
N LEU A 64 -5.77 0.95 2.55
CA LEU A 64 -5.19 1.29 1.26
C LEU A 64 -5.22 0.10 0.29
N PHE A 65 -5.05 0.37 -0.99
CA PHE A 65 -4.85 -0.67 -1.99
C PHE A 65 -3.36 -0.82 -2.29
N LEU A 66 -2.83 -2.04 -2.10
CA LEU A 66 -1.54 -2.41 -2.65
C LEU A 66 -1.68 -2.52 -4.18
N SER A 67 -1.31 -1.45 -4.88
CA SER A 67 -1.25 -1.45 -6.33
C SER A 67 -0.07 -2.28 -6.83
N SER A 68 -0.26 -2.97 -7.96
CA SER A 68 0.83 -3.61 -8.71
C SER A 68 1.86 -2.61 -9.26
N GLU A 69 1.50 -1.32 -9.30
CA GLU A 69 2.32 -0.21 -9.79
C GLU A 69 3.23 0.40 -8.71
N ASN A 70 3.06 0.03 -7.43
CA ASN A 70 3.98 0.45 -6.37
C ASN A 70 5.25 -0.43 -6.39
N ASP A 71 6.15 -0.16 -7.34
CA ASP A 71 7.32 -1.01 -7.59
C ASP A 71 8.23 -1.22 -6.37
N LEU A 72 8.37 -0.20 -5.52
CA LEU A 72 9.15 -0.32 -4.29
C LEU A 72 8.54 -1.36 -3.34
N MET A 73 7.26 -1.21 -3.01
CA MET A 73 6.59 -2.13 -2.09
C MET A 73 6.48 -3.55 -2.67
N GLN A 74 6.27 -3.68 -3.99
CA GLN A 74 6.29 -4.97 -4.68
C GLN A 74 7.65 -5.67 -4.55
N THR A 75 8.74 -4.91 -4.70
CA THR A 75 10.10 -5.43 -4.58
C THR A 75 10.42 -5.84 -3.16
N GLU A 76 10.08 -5.03 -2.16
CA GLU A 76 10.30 -5.33 -0.75
C GLU A 76 9.52 -6.57 -0.29
N ILE A 77 8.23 -6.65 -0.65
CA ILE A 77 7.40 -7.84 -0.36
C ILE A 77 8.00 -9.08 -1.01
N HIS A 78 8.38 -9.00 -2.29
CA HIS A 78 8.95 -10.16 -2.98
C HIS A 78 10.27 -10.61 -2.34
N ALA A 79 11.18 -9.67 -2.05
CA ALA A 79 12.46 -9.97 -1.43
C ALA A 79 12.30 -10.61 -0.05
N TYR A 80 11.41 -10.07 0.78
CA TYR A 80 11.10 -10.62 2.09
C TYR A 80 10.58 -12.06 1.97
N LEU A 81 9.60 -12.30 1.10
CA LEU A 81 9.03 -13.63 0.91
C LEU A 81 10.06 -14.62 0.36
N ALA A 82 10.93 -14.20 -0.55
CA ALA A 82 11.97 -15.06 -1.11
C ALA A 82 13.03 -15.43 -0.07
N GLN A 83 13.37 -14.50 0.83
CA GLN A 83 14.35 -14.71 1.88
C GLN A 83 13.82 -15.59 3.01
N HIS A 84 12.58 -15.35 3.46
CA HIS A 84 12.04 -15.96 4.69
C HIS A 84 11.10 -17.14 4.43
N TYR A 85 10.43 -17.17 3.27
CA TYR A 85 9.39 -18.15 2.93
C TYR A 85 9.54 -18.72 1.50
N PRO A 86 10.73 -19.18 1.09
CA PRO A 86 11.01 -19.53 -0.31
C PRO A 86 10.12 -20.64 -0.86
N GLU A 87 9.82 -21.66 -0.05
CA GLU A 87 8.99 -22.80 -0.49
C GLU A 87 7.52 -22.42 -0.66
N GLN A 88 6.97 -21.65 0.29
CA GLN A 88 5.60 -21.12 0.20
C GLN A 88 5.48 -20.17 -0.99
N LEU A 89 6.47 -19.30 -1.19
CA LEU A 89 6.52 -18.39 -2.32
C LEU A 89 6.54 -19.17 -3.64
N LYS A 90 7.44 -20.14 -3.79
CA LYS A 90 7.54 -20.98 -4.99
C LYS A 90 6.22 -21.71 -5.28
N ALA A 91 5.59 -22.31 -4.27
CA ALA A 91 4.31 -22.99 -4.43
C ALA A 91 3.18 -22.02 -4.85
N ALA A 92 3.12 -20.85 -4.22
CA ALA A 92 2.14 -19.82 -4.55
C ALA A 92 2.33 -19.27 -5.96
N LEU A 93 3.56 -19.03 -6.41
CA LEU A 93 3.87 -18.57 -7.77
C LEU A 93 3.53 -19.62 -8.83
N ALA A 94 3.77 -20.90 -8.55
CA ALA A 94 3.48 -21.99 -9.49
C ALA A 94 1.98 -22.18 -9.76
N SER A 95 1.10 -21.72 -8.86
CA SER A 95 -0.35 -21.89 -8.99
C SER A 95 -1.11 -20.58 -9.12
N ALA A 96 -0.52 -19.48 -8.65
CA ALA A 96 -1.01 -18.10 -8.69
C ALA A 96 -2.50 -17.96 -8.34
N GLY A 97 -3.09 -16.82 -8.69
CA GLY A 97 -4.52 -16.62 -8.55
C GLY A 97 -4.94 -15.96 -7.24
N ASN A 98 -6.22 -16.12 -6.91
CA ASN A 98 -6.86 -15.38 -5.82
C ASN A 98 -6.65 -16.05 -4.46
N MET A 99 -7.08 -15.34 -3.41
CA MET A 99 -6.92 -15.76 -2.03
C MET A 99 -7.49 -17.15 -1.72
N HIS A 100 -8.42 -17.70 -2.48
CA HIS A 100 -9.03 -19.02 -2.20
C HIS A 100 -8.17 -20.20 -2.69
N ASN A 101 -7.13 -19.97 -3.50
CA ASN A 101 -6.20 -21.02 -3.89
C ASN A 101 -5.42 -21.52 -2.65
N PRO A 102 -5.45 -22.83 -2.32
CA PRO A 102 -4.76 -23.37 -1.14
C PRO A 102 -3.27 -23.01 -1.05
N LYS A 103 -2.57 -22.93 -2.19
CA LYS A 103 -1.15 -22.55 -2.23
C LYS A 103 -0.94 -21.05 -1.95
N VAL A 104 -1.92 -20.22 -2.31
CA VAL A 104 -1.94 -18.78 -1.96
C VAL A 104 -2.36 -18.60 -0.49
N VAL A 105 -3.26 -19.44 0.03
CA VAL A 105 -3.65 -19.46 1.45
C VAL A 105 -2.43 -19.68 2.35
N ALA A 106 -1.57 -20.63 1.99
CA ALA A 106 -0.34 -20.92 2.73
C ALA A 106 0.63 -19.73 2.81
N LEU A 107 0.56 -18.78 1.87
CA LEU A 107 1.41 -17.58 1.84
C LEU A 107 0.83 -16.42 2.66
N ARG A 108 -0.42 -16.48 3.13
CA ARG A 108 -1.13 -15.32 3.71
C ARG A 108 -0.45 -14.72 4.93
N ASN A 109 0.04 -15.55 5.85
CA ASN A 109 0.74 -15.06 7.04
C ASN A 109 2.09 -14.42 6.66
N ALA A 110 2.87 -15.08 5.82
CA ALA A 110 4.12 -14.54 5.28
C ALA A 110 3.90 -13.21 4.54
N PHE A 111 2.82 -13.09 3.77
CA PHE A 111 2.45 -11.84 3.11
C PHE A 111 2.14 -10.72 4.13
N ARG A 112 1.37 -11.02 5.18
CA ARG A 112 1.12 -10.07 6.28
C ARG A 112 2.42 -9.55 6.88
N GLU A 113 3.33 -10.45 7.23
CA GLU A 113 4.63 -10.11 7.82
C GLU A 113 5.48 -9.27 6.88
N SER A 114 5.50 -9.61 5.59
CA SER A 114 6.25 -8.85 4.59
C SER A 114 5.74 -7.42 4.42
N VAL A 115 4.42 -7.20 4.49
CA VAL A 115 3.82 -5.87 4.45
C VAL A 115 4.17 -5.11 5.72
N PHE A 116 4.02 -5.74 6.89
CA PHE A 116 4.32 -5.12 8.18
C PHE A 116 5.78 -4.69 8.30
N ALA A 117 6.71 -5.47 7.74
CA ALA A 117 8.15 -5.17 7.72
C ALA A 117 8.58 -4.15 6.65
N SER A 118 7.67 -3.69 5.79
CA SER A 118 8.03 -2.79 4.68
C SER A 118 8.41 -1.38 5.14
N LYS A 119 9.20 -0.68 4.31
CA LYS A 119 9.53 0.74 4.57
C LYS A 119 8.29 1.62 4.57
N TYR A 120 7.28 1.24 3.79
CA TYR A 120 6.02 1.96 3.75
C TYR A 120 5.33 1.98 5.13
N ILE A 121 5.31 0.87 5.86
CA ILE A 121 4.78 0.84 7.24
C ILE A 121 5.67 1.66 8.19
N ALA A 122 6.99 1.61 8.02
CA ALA A 122 7.90 2.45 8.80
C ALA A 122 7.63 3.95 8.60
N GLU A 123 7.34 4.38 7.36
CA GLU A 123 6.98 5.76 7.03
C GLU A 123 5.63 6.17 7.63
N ILE A 124 4.63 5.27 7.61
CA ILE A 124 3.34 5.50 8.28
C ILE A 124 3.55 5.67 9.78
N ASN A 125 4.31 4.79 10.42
CA ASN A 125 4.61 4.87 11.85
C ASN A 125 5.36 6.15 12.20
N ALA A 126 6.26 6.64 11.34
CA ALA A 126 6.92 7.93 11.53
C ALA A 126 5.93 9.10 11.55
N GLN A 127 4.85 9.03 10.76
CA GLN A 127 3.78 10.04 10.74
C GLN A 127 2.86 9.93 11.97
N LEU A 128 2.50 8.71 12.38
CA LEU A 128 1.66 8.46 13.55
C LEU A 128 2.34 8.78 14.88
N LYS A 129 3.69 8.75 14.93
CA LYS A 129 4.48 9.05 16.13
C LYS A 129 4.12 10.38 16.80
N ALA A 130 3.77 11.41 16.03
CA ALA A 130 3.36 12.72 16.56
C ALA A 130 2.06 12.69 17.39
N ARG A 131 1.33 11.57 17.33
CA ARG A 131 0.06 11.30 18.02
C ARG A 131 0.20 10.21 19.11
N CYS A 132 1.39 9.68 19.32
CA CYS A 132 1.61 8.44 20.09
C CYS A 132 0.71 7.28 19.62
N GLU A 133 0.62 7.11 18.31
CA GLU A 133 -0.08 6.00 17.67
C GLU A 133 0.90 5.21 16.81
N GLN A 134 0.62 3.93 16.59
CA GLN A 134 1.41 3.07 15.71
C GLN A 134 0.54 1.99 15.06
N VAL A 135 0.95 1.54 13.87
CA VAL A 135 0.38 0.34 13.24
C VAL A 135 0.82 -0.88 14.04
N THR A 136 -0.14 -1.67 14.54
CA THR A 136 0.11 -2.88 15.32
C THR A 136 -0.27 -4.16 14.58
N GLU A 137 -1.12 -4.06 13.56
CA GLU A 137 -1.55 -5.22 12.78
C GLU A 137 -1.73 -4.85 11.31
N VAL A 138 -1.44 -5.80 10.43
CA VAL A 138 -1.85 -5.79 9.03
C VAL A 138 -2.88 -6.89 8.82
N SER A 139 -4.04 -6.57 8.29
CA SER A 139 -4.94 -7.54 7.69
C SER A 139 -5.24 -7.16 6.25
N PHE A 140 -5.83 -8.07 5.49
CA PHE A 140 -6.05 -7.84 4.07
C PHE A 140 -7.20 -8.65 3.50
N GLU A 141 -7.77 -8.12 2.43
CA GLU A 141 -8.80 -8.78 1.62
C GLU A 141 -8.41 -8.75 0.14
N LYS A 142 -9.10 -9.57 -0.66
CA LYS A 142 -8.95 -9.59 -2.12
C LYS A 142 -7.51 -9.83 -2.57
N PHE A 143 -6.73 -10.56 -1.77
CA PHE A 143 -5.34 -10.88 -2.10
C PHE A 143 -5.25 -11.71 -3.38
N HIS A 144 -4.34 -11.31 -4.27
CA HIS A 144 -4.13 -11.95 -5.55
C HIS A 144 -2.67 -11.86 -5.98
N ILE A 145 -2.18 -12.91 -6.64
CA ILE A 145 -0.84 -12.96 -7.22
C ILE A 145 -0.98 -13.09 -8.74
N LYS A 146 -0.42 -12.12 -9.48
CA LYS A 146 -0.32 -12.14 -10.94
C LYS A 146 1.09 -12.53 -11.35
N THR A 147 1.22 -13.56 -12.19
CA THR A 147 2.52 -14.07 -12.66
C THR A 147 2.72 -13.94 -14.17
N LYS A 148 1.74 -13.42 -14.92
CA LYS A 148 1.80 -13.25 -16.38
C LYS A 148 2.63 -12.03 -16.84
N GLN A 149 3.28 -11.33 -15.92
CA GLN A 149 4.14 -10.17 -16.19
C GLN A 149 5.61 -10.56 -15.98
N ALA A 150 6.54 -9.68 -16.37
CA ALA A 150 7.98 -9.93 -16.24
C ALA A 150 8.42 -10.22 -14.79
N ALA A 151 7.70 -9.67 -13.80
CA ALA A 151 7.86 -9.99 -12.39
C ALA A 151 6.50 -10.32 -11.75
N PRO A 152 6.44 -11.21 -10.74
CA PRO A 152 5.24 -11.44 -9.97
C PRO A 152 4.75 -10.16 -9.31
N LYS A 153 3.44 -9.91 -9.35
CA LYS A 153 2.81 -8.76 -8.69
C LYS A 153 1.76 -9.24 -7.69
N TYR A 154 1.77 -8.60 -6.53
CA TYR A 154 0.84 -8.80 -5.43
C TYR A 154 -0.18 -7.69 -5.43
N SER A 155 -1.45 -8.01 -5.19
CA SER A 155 -2.50 -7.00 -5.03
C SER A 155 -3.38 -7.39 -3.87
N ALA A 156 -3.72 -6.41 -3.02
CA ALA A 156 -4.57 -6.60 -1.86
C ALA A 156 -5.22 -5.27 -1.46
N MET A 157 -6.38 -5.35 -0.82
CA MET A 157 -6.86 -4.28 0.04
C MET A 157 -6.24 -4.51 1.42
N LEU A 158 -5.40 -3.58 1.87
CA LEU A 158 -4.74 -3.63 3.16
C LEU A 158 -5.54 -2.84 4.18
N TRP A 159 -5.62 -3.38 5.38
CA TRP A 159 -6.18 -2.76 6.57
C TRP A 159 -5.09 -2.75 7.64
N LEU A 160 -4.67 -1.55 8.02
CA LEU A 160 -3.63 -1.34 9.03
C LEU A 160 -4.32 -0.94 10.33
N THR A 161 -4.32 -1.83 11.33
CA THR A 161 -4.87 -1.51 12.65
C THR A 161 -3.90 -0.58 13.36
N VAL A 162 -4.43 0.50 13.93
CA VAL A 162 -3.66 1.50 14.67
C VAL A 162 -4.04 1.43 16.15
N ALA A 163 -3.04 1.43 17.01
CA ALA A 163 -3.20 1.47 18.46
C ALA A 163 -2.41 2.61 19.06
N THR A 164 -2.78 3.01 20.28
CA THR A 164 -2.01 3.99 21.03
C THR A 164 -0.75 3.35 21.60
N CYS A 165 0.30 4.12 21.87
CA CYS A 165 1.54 3.60 22.46
C CYS A 165 1.31 2.86 23.79
N SER A 166 0.24 3.19 24.52
CA SER A 166 -0.14 2.56 25.79
C SER A 166 -0.81 1.20 25.65
N ASP A 167 -1.17 0.80 24.43
CA ASP A 167 -1.87 -0.45 24.14
C ASP A 167 -0.91 -1.61 23.75
N GLU A 168 0.41 -1.49 23.99
CA GLU A 168 1.34 -2.59 23.71
C GLU A 168 1.05 -3.80 24.62
N PRO A 169 0.88 -5.01 24.06
CA PRO A 169 0.96 -6.22 24.86
C PRO A 169 2.42 -6.41 25.28
N GLY A 170 2.68 -6.39 26.58
CA GLY A 170 3.97 -6.76 27.18
C GLY A 170 4.33 -8.22 26.98
#